data_AF-A0A9D2K5U3-F1
#
_entry.id   AF-A0A9D2K5U3-F1
#
_cell.length_a   1.000
_cell.length_b   1.000
_cell.length_c   1.000
_cell.angle_alpha   90.00
_cell.angle_beta   90.00
_cell.angle_gamma   90.00
#
_symmetry.space_group_name_H-M   'P 1'
#
loop_
_entity.id
_entity.type
_entity.pdbx_description
1 polymer ?
#
loop_
_entity_poly.entity_id
_entity_poly.type
_entity_poly.pdbx_seq_one_letter_code
_entity_poly.pdbx_strand_id
1 'polypeptide(L)' 'FHAHLGYRLAGTFYQCGYKFGRWYHMVWMEKIIGDHRDVPAPVIPFSQLDLSGRF' A
#
# COMPACT_ATOMS: atom_id res chain seq x y z
N PHE A 1 5.74 -13.44 -1.23
CA PHE A 1 4.37 -13.19 -0.75
C PHE A 1 3.76 -11.92 -1.36
N HIS A 2 4.09 -10.70 -0.89
CA HIS A 2 3.45 -9.46 -1.34
C HIS A 2 3.40 -9.26 -2.86
N ALA A 3 4.49 -9.59 -3.58
CA ALA A 3 4.51 -9.54 -5.04
C ALA A 3 3.43 -10.43 -5.70
N HIS A 4 3.14 -11.60 -5.14
CA HIS A 4 2.11 -12.51 -5.65
C HIS A 4 0.69 -11.96 -5.38
N LEU A 5 0.53 -11.03 -4.44
CA LEU A 5 -0.72 -10.31 -4.19
C LEU A 5 -0.86 -9.06 -5.06
N GLY A 6 0.09 -8.80 -5.97
CA GLY A 6 0.08 -7.63 -6.86
C GLY A 6 0.76 -6.39 -6.30
N TYR A 7 1.52 -6.48 -5.21
CA TYR A 7 2.35 -5.37 -4.74
C TYR A 7 3.64 -5.27 -5.57
N ARG A 8 4.11 -4.05 -5.81
CA ARG A 8 5.42 -3.77 -6.43
C ARG A 8 6.34 -2.99 -5.49
N LEU A 9 7.64 -3.10 -5.68
CA LEU A 9 8.62 -2.30 -4.92
C LEU A 9 8.47 -0.82 -5.30
N ALA A 10 8.24 0.04 -4.30
CA ALA A 10 8.17 1.49 -4.46
C ALA A 10 9.47 2.17 -4.03
N GLY A 11 10.20 1.60 -3.06
CA GLY A 11 11.46 2.17 -2.61
C GLY A 11 12.21 1.30 -1.61
N THR A 12 13.51 1.55 -1.49
CA THR A 12 14.40 0.90 -0.52
C THR A 12 15.21 1.95 0.21
N PHE A 13 15.23 1.86 1.53
CA PHE A 13 16.05 2.65 2.43
C PHE A 13 17.13 1.74 3.01
N TYR A 14 18.39 2.08 2.75
CA TYR A 14 19.54 1.26 3.16
C TYR A 14 19.98 1.62 4.58
N GLN A 15 20.28 0.58 5.37
CA GLN A 15 20.82 0.65 6.74
C GLN A 15 20.12 1.70 7.63
N CYS A 16 18.80 1.83 7.49
CA CYS A 16 18.04 2.93 8.10
C CYS A 16 17.44 2.59 9.47
N GLY A 17 17.52 1.33 9.91
CA GLY A 17 17.05 0.92 11.23
C GLY A 17 18.06 0.02 11.95
N TYR A 18 18.45 0.40 13.16
CA TYR A 18 19.29 -0.44 14.04
C TYR A 18 18.42 -1.14 15.08
N LYS A 19 18.44 -2.47 15.08
CA LYS A 19 17.72 -3.29 16.06
C LYS A 19 18.42 -4.63 16.25
N PHE A 20 18.36 -5.21 17.44
CA PHE A 20 18.94 -6.55 17.71
C PHE A 20 20.40 -6.72 17.24
N GLY A 21 21.22 -5.68 17.42
CA GLY A 21 22.63 -5.71 17.03
C GLY A 21 22.89 -5.63 15.52
N ARG A 22 21.91 -5.23 14.70
CA ARG A 22 22.04 -5.21 13.24
C ARG A 22 21.39 -3.98 12.62
N TRP A 23 22.03 -3.46 11.57
CA TRP A 23 21.44 -2.49 10.64
C TRP A 23 20.60 -3.20 9.58
N TYR A 24 19.33 -2.79 9.46
CA TYR A 24 18.38 -3.32 8.50
C TYR A 24 18.10 -2.32 7.39
N HIS A 25 17.82 -2.85 6.20
CA HIS A 25 17.17 -2.10 5.15
C HIS A 25 15.66 -2.14 5.39
N MET A 26 14.96 -1.08 5.00
CA MET A 26 13.50 -1.05 4.98
C MET A 26 13.04 -0.85 3.53
N VAL A 27 12.06 -1.63 3.11
CA VAL A 27 11.44 -1.51 1.79
C VAL A 27 10.01 -1.01 1.93
N TRP A 28 9.58 -0.22 0.96
CA TRP A 28 8.18 0.13 0.75
C TRP A 28 7.68 -0.60 -0.49
N MET A 29 6.55 -1.26 -0.35
CA MET A 29 5.84 -1.88 -1.47
C MET A 29 4.45 -1.25 -1.58
N GLU A 30 3.97 -1.09 -2.80
CA GLU A 30 2.65 -0.50 -3.08
C GLU A 30 1.80 -1.42 -3.94
N LYS A 31 0.49 -1.32 -3.76
CA LYS A 31 -0.51 -1.95 -4.64
C LYS A 31 -1.58 -0.91 -4.94
N ILE A 32 -1.78 -0.63 -6.22
CA ILE A 32 -2.81 0.29 -6.68
C ILE A 32 -4.14 -0.48 -6.73
N ILE A 33 -5.17 0.03 -6.05
CA ILE A 33 -6.49 -0.60 -5.91
C ILE A 33 -7.60 0.16 -6.65
N GLY A 34 -7.25 1.22 -7.38
CA GLY A 34 -8.16 2.02 -8.19
C GLY A 34 -7.39 3.04 -9.03
N ASP A 35 -8.04 3.63 -10.03
CA ASP A 35 -7.42 4.59 -10.94
C ASP A 35 -7.04 5.90 -10.25
N HIS A 36 -5.88 6.44 -10.61
CA HIS A 36 -5.48 7.79 -10.22
C HIS A 36 -6.20 8.80 -11.13
N ARG A 37 -7.34 9.29 -10.67
CA ARG A 37 -8.09 10.37 -11.33
C ARG A 37 -7.52 11.73 -10.91
N ASP A 38 -7.72 12.75 -11.74
CA ASP A 38 -7.30 14.14 -11.43
C ASP A 38 -7.89 14.64 -10.10
N VAL A 39 -9.13 14.25 -9.82
CA VAL A 39 -9.79 14.46 -8.52
C VAL A 39 -10.20 13.10 -7.96
N PRO A 40 -9.63 12.67 -6.82
CA PRO A 40 -10.00 11.42 -6.19
C PRO A 40 -11.41 11.52 -5.61
N ALA A 41 -12.18 10.42 -5.68
CA ALA A 41 -13.43 10.32 -4.95
C ALA A 41 -13.16 10.34 -3.43
N PRO A 42 -14.08 10.87 -2.62
CA PRO A 42 -13.98 10.75 -1.17
C PRO A 42 -13.89 9.29 -0.74
N VAL A 43 -13.11 9.02 0.32
CA VAL A 43 -13.08 7.69 0.94
C VAL A 43 -14.47 7.39 1.51
N ILE A 44 -15.04 6.25 1.12
CA ILE A 44 -16.30 5.75 1.68
C ILE A 44 -15.96 5.03 2.99
N PRO A 45 -16.47 5.48 4.15
CA PRO A 45 -16.31 4.75 5.40
C PRO A 45 -16.94 3.36 5.29
N PHE A 46 -16.31 2.35 5.89
CA PHE A 46 -16.79 0.97 5.80
C PHE A 46 -18.25 0.79 6.26
N SER A 47 -18.70 1.54 7.28
CA SER A 47 -20.08 1.51 7.78
C SER A 47 -21.12 2.06 6.80
N GLN A 48 -20.69 2.81 5.79
CA GLN A 48 -21.52 3.43 4.77
C GLN A 48 -21.34 2.75 3.40
N LEU A 49 -20.58 1.66 3.34
CA LEU A 49 -20.32 0.93 2.11
C LEU A 49 -21.59 0.20 1.68
N ASP A 50 -22.22 0.68 0.61
CA ASP A 50 -23.33 -0.02 -0.03
C ASP A 50 -22.80 -1.14 -0.93
N LEU A 51 -23.02 -2.39 -0.52
CA LEU A 51 -22.63 -3.58 -1.26
C LEU A 51 -23.68 -4.00 -2.31
N SER A 52 -24.83 -3.33 -2.36
CA SER A 52 -25.90 -3.62 -3.31
C SER A 52 -25.69 -2.94 -4.67
N GLY A 53 -24.89 -1.86 -4.71
CA GLY A 53 -24.35 -1.27 -5.93
C GLY A 53 -23.14 -2.05 -6.42
N ARG A 54 -23.28 -2.76 -7.54
CA ARG A 54 -22.13 -3.34 -8.26
C ARG A 54 -21.13 -2.24 -8.61
N PHE A 55 -19.84 -2.54 -8.43
CA PHE A 55 -18.73 -1.79 -9.02
C PHE A 55 -18.86 -1.68 -10.54
#